data_AF-A0A940DJT9-F1
#
_entry.id   AF-A0A940DJT9-F1
#
_cell.length_a   1.000
_cell.length_b   1.000
_cell.length_c   1.000
_cell.angle_alpha   90.00
_cell.angle_beta   90.00
_cell.angle_gamma   90.00
#
_symmetry.space_group_name_H-M   'P 1'
#
loop_
_entity.id
_entity.type
_entity.pdbx_description
1 polymer ?
#
loop_
_entity_poly.entity_id
_entity_poly.type
_entity_poly.pdbx_seq_one_letter_code
_entity_poly.pdbx_strand_id
1 'polypeptide(L)'
;MNDNEALIIERFNQIKALGFVRSNRKNNTGIGKTFEDYIGVVENNIDEPDLFGYEIKSHREETSSYITLFTKSPNFPPKANSYLKDKYGIPYENNPCLKKLHTSMFASKFNTFTGLYSFRLLNDSIHNAIRIGVFDYNTKELIDDTVGYTYDCIEDILKKKLKNLFYVSAEREIKDGDEYFFFNEEEY
;
A
#
# COMPACT_ATOMS: atom_id res chain seq x y z
N MET A 1 23.28 -16.59 4.11
CA MET A 1 21.92 -16.88 4.58
C MET A 1 21.92 -16.81 6.09
N ASN A 2 21.17 -15.85 6.64
CA ASN A 2 20.84 -15.91 8.07
C ASN A 2 19.80 -17.03 8.28
N ASP A 3 19.69 -17.59 9.50
CA ASP A 3 18.80 -18.73 9.76
C ASP A 3 17.32 -18.42 9.40
N ASN A 4 16.90 -17.15 9.54
CA ASN A 4 15.53 -16.71 9.25
C ASN A 4 15.22 -16.67 7.73
N GLU A 5 16.20 -16.32 6.91
CA GLU A 5 16.12 -16.31 5.44
C GLU A 5 15.91 -17.72 4.91
N ALA A 6 16.68 -18.69 5.41
CA ALA A 6 16.49 -20.09 5.06
C ALA A 6 15.09 -20.60 5.45
N LEU A 7 14.61 -20.22 6.64
CA LEU A 7 13.29 -20.61 7.12
C LEU A 7 12.14 -20.03 6.28
N ILE A 8 12.18 -18.74 5.91
CA ILE A 8 11.10 -18.15 5.11
C ILE A 8 11.07 -18.74 3.69
N ILE A 9 12.23 -18.99 3.09
CA ILE A 9 12.34 -19.64 1.78
C ILE A 9 11.82 -21.09 1.84
N GLU A 10 12.16 -21.83 2.90
CA GLU A 10 11.65 -23.19 3.09
C GLU A 10 10.12 -23.19 3.18
N ARG A 11 9.54 -22.28 3.96
CA ARG A 11 8.08 -22.13 4.08
C ARG A 11 7.44 -21.76 2.76
N PHE A 12 8.01 -20.81 2.02
CA PHE A 12 7.51 -20.46 0.69
C PHE A 12 7.50 -21.68 -0.25
N ASN A 13 8.58 -22.45 -0.29
CA ASN A 13 8.66 -23.65 -1.13
C ASN A 13 7.62 -24.72 -0.76
N GLN A 14 7.29 -24.86 0.52
CA GLN A 14 6.20 -25.74 0.96
C GLN A 14 4.84 -25.28 0.42
N ILE A 15 4.58 -23.97 0.38
CA ILE A 15 3.34 -23.40 -0.16
C ILE A 15 3.30 -23.56 -1.68
N LYS A 16 4.39 -23.25 -2.38
CA LYS A 16 4.52 -23.43 -3.83
C LYS A 16 4.25 -24.88 -4.24
N ALA A 17 4.70 -25.86 -3.45
CA ALA A 17 4.45 -27.28 -3.71
C ALA A 17 2.96 -27.68 -3.62
N LEU A 18 2.09 -26.88 -3.01
CA LEU A 18 0.64 -27.13 -2.95
C LEU A 18 -0.07 -26.85 -4.29
N GLY A 19 0.56 -26.10 -5.20
CA GLY A 19 -0.08 -25.64 -6.44
C GLY A 19 -1.17 -24.60 -6.15
N PHE A 20 -2.29 -24.70 -6.87
CA PHE A 20 -3.42 -23.78 -6.70
C PHE A 20 -4.16 -24.02 -5.37
N VAL A 21 -4.11 -23.04 -4.49
CA VAL A 21 -4.85 -23.01 -3.22
C VAL A 21 -6.06 -22.08 -3.30
N ARG A 22 -7.15 -22.43 -2.61
CA ARG A 22 -8.36 -21.59 -2.61
C ARG A 22 -8.11 -20.31 -1.82
N SER A 23 -8.65 -19.20 -2.31
CA SER A 23 -8.63 -17.93 -1.60
C SER A 23 -9.42 -18.00 -0.29
N ASN A 24 -8.80 -17.54 0.80
CA ASN A 24 -9.43 -17.50 2.13
C ASN A 24 -10.35 -16.27 2.32
N ARG A 25 -10.32 -15.30 1.40
CA ARG A 25 -11.12 -14.07 1.50
C ARG A 25 -11.51 -13.55 0.12
N LYS A 26 -12.72 -13.02 0.02
CA LYS A 26 -13.19 -12.38 -1.23
C LYS A 26 -12.48 -11.04 -1.48
N ASN A 27 -12.35 -10.69 -2.75
CA ASN A 27 -11.85 -9.41 -3.28
C ASN A 27 -10.31 -9.23 -3.22
N ASN A 28 -9.85 -8.00 -3.42
CA ASN A 28 -8.42 -7.67 -3.60
C ASN A 28 -7.53 -8.14 -2.44
N THR A 29 -8.04 -8.15 -1.21
CA THR A 29 -7.31 -8.59 -0.01
C THR A 29 -7.21 -10.11 0.13
N GLY A 30 -7.83 -10.88 -0.78
CA GLY A 30 -7.82 -12.34 -0.78
C GLY A 30 -6.42 -12.93 -0.85
N ILE A 31 -5.58 -12.43 -1.76
CA ILE A 31 -4.23 -12.97 -1.99
C ILE A 31 -3.33 -12.87 -0.74
N GLY A 32 -3.28 -11.69 -0.11
CA GLY A 32 -2.47 -11.45 1.10
C GLY A 32 -2.91 -12.33 2.24
N LYS A 33 -4.22 -12.35 2.52
CA LYS A 33 -4.75 -13.15 3.61
C LYS A 33 -4.51 -14.65 3.38
N THR A 34 -4.66 -15.10 2.14
CA THR A 34 -4.41 -16.51 1.79
C THR A 34 -2.96 -16.87 2.03
N PHE A 35 -2.02 -16.06 1.55
CA PHE A 35 -0.59 -16.33 1.76
C PHE A 35 -0.20 -16.33 3.25
N GLU A 36 -0.66 -15.34 4.01
CA GLU A 36 -0.43 -15.23 5.46
C GLU A 36 -0.91 -16.50 6.21
N ASP A 37 -2.11 -16.98 5.88
CA ASP A 37 -2.67 -18.18 6.51
C ASP A 37 -1.86 -19.45 6.17
N TYR A 38 -1.38 -19.58 4.93
CA TYR A 38 -0.58 -20.73 4.50
C TYR A 38 0.87 -20.71 5.03
N ILE A 39 1.50 -19.54 5.12
CA ILE A 39 2.87 -19.41 5.64
C ILE A 39 2.92 -19.47 7.18
N GLY A 40 1.77 -19.32 7.84
CA GLY A 40 1.61 -19.48 9.28
C GLY A 40 1.75 -18.17 10.07
N VAL A 41 1.46 -17.02 9.45
CA VAL A 41 1.37 -15.74 10.16
C VAL A 41 0.08 -15.72 10.99
N VAL A 42 0.21 -15.59 12.30
CA VAL A 42 -0.94 -15.34 13.19
C VAL A 42 -1.25 -13.84 13.14
N GLU A 43 -2.45 -13.53 12.68
CA GLU A 43 -2.94 -12.15 12.53
C GLU A 43 -2.78 -11.34 13.83
N ASN A 44 -2.07 -10.22 13.75
CA ASN A 44 -1.92 -9.26 14.85
C ASN A 44 -2.00 -7.83 14.32
N ASN A 45 -2.39 -6.87 15.17
CA ASN A 45 -2.49 -5.45 14.81
C ASN A 45 -1.22 -4.66 15.19
N ILE A 46 -0.07 -5.32 15.29
CA ILE A 46 1.19 -4.73 15.75
C ILE A 46 1.99 -4.29 14.51
N ASP A 47 2.65 -3.15 14.59
CA ASP A 47 3.48 -2.62 13.49
C ASP A 47 4.90 -3.24 13.55
N GLU A 48 4.96 -4.56 13.41
CA GLU A 48 6.18 -5.38 13.41
C GLU A 48 6.21 -6.28 12.16
N PRO A 49 7.39 -6.79 11.74
CA PRO A 49 7.50 -7.70 10.61
C PRO A 49 6.68 -8.99 10.79
N ASP A 50 6.03 -9.44 9.72
CA ASP A 50 5.06 -10.54 9.74
C ASP A 50 5.64 -11.89 10.19
N LEU A 51 6.77 -12.31 9.61
CA LEU A 51 7.36 -13.62 9.90
C LEU A 51 8.89 -13.60 9.82
N PHE A 52 9.55 -14.17 10.84
CA PHE A 52 11.02 -14.27 10.92
C PHE A 52 11.78 -12.94 10.70
N GLY A 53 11.13 -11.80 10.97
CA GLY A 53 11.71 -10.48 10.75
C GLY A 53 11.55 -9.94 9.32
N TYR A 54 10.71 -10.58 8.50
CA TYR A 54 10.32 -10.13 7.16
C TYR A 54 8.89 -9.60 7.16
N GLU A 55 8.69 -8.45 6.54
CA GLU A 55 7.37 -7.99 6.09
C GLU A 55 6.99 -8.75 4.82
N ILE A 56 5.78 -9.27 4.74
CA ILE A 56 5.30 -10.06 3.62
C ILE A 56 4.37 -9.21 2.75
N LYS A 57 4.56 -9.27 1.43
CA LYS A 57 3.67 -8.62 0.47
C LYS A 57 3.40 -9.56 -0.70
N SER A 58 2.14 -9.94 -0.88
CA SER A 58 1.71 -10.76 -2.01
C SER A 58 1.03 -9.93 -3.10
N HIS A 59 1.25 -10.26 -4.36
CA HIS A 59 0.65 -9.56 -5.50
C HIS A 59 0.22 -10.54 -6.60
N ARG A 60 -0.89 -10.23 -7.27
CA ARG A 60 -1.37 -11.03 -8.41
C ARG A 60 -0.49 -10.69 -9.62
N GLU A 61 -0.03 -11.67 -10.38
CA GLU A 61 0.85 -11.37 -11.53
C GLU A 61 0.16 -10.55 -12.62
N GLU A 62 -1.13 -10.79 -12.85
CA GLU A 62 -1.86 -10.14 -13.93
C GLU A 62 -2.28 -8.69 -13.65
N THR A 63 -2.07 -8.19 -12.42
CA THR A 63 -2.49 -6.82 -12.07
C THR A 63 -1.37 -5.82 -12.30
N SER A 64 -1.71 -4.71 -12.97
CA SER A 64 -0.82 -3.55 -13.13
C SER A 64 -0.90 -2.57 -11.95
N SER A 65 -1.51 -2.98 -10.84
CA SER A 65 -1.67 -2.16 -9.64
C SER A 65 -0.33 -1.95 -8.92
N TYR A 66 -0.24 -0.86 -8.17
CA TYR A 66 0.90 -0.65 -7.29
C TYR A 66 0.82 -1.53 -6.06
N ILE A 67 1.98 -2.01 -5.60
CA ILE A 67 2.11 -2.68 -4.31
C ILE A 67 2.07 -1.63 -3.21
N THR A 68 1.21 -1.85 -2.21
CA THR A 68 1.16 -0.97 -1.02
C THR A 68 2.21 -1.42 -0.03
N LEU A 69 3.26 -0.61 0.15
CA LEU A 69 4.34 -0.91 1.10
C LEU A 69 3.89 -0.68 2.55
N PHE A 70 3.25 0.45 2.84
CA PHE A 70 2.72 0.78 4.16
C PHE A 70 1.63 1.85 4.07
N THR A 71 0.87 2.03 5.16
CA THR A 71 -0.10 3.12 5.31
C THR A 71 0.32 4.01 6.46
N LYS A 72 0.37 5.33 6.23
CA LYS A 72 0.64 6.31 7.29
C LYS A 72 -0.20 7.55 7.10
N SER A 73 -0.75 8.07 8.21
CA SER A 73 -1.39 9.39 8.23
C SER A 73 -0.36 10.52 8.20
N PRO A 74 -0.62 11.65 7.51
CA PRO A 74 0.26 12.81 7.54
C PRO A 74 0.53 13.28 8.98
N ASN A 75 1.74 13.77 9.23
CA ASN A 75 2.14 14.28 10.53
C ASN A 75 1.47 15.61 10.86
N PHE A 76 1.16 16.40 9.84
CA PHE A 76 0.54 17.71 10.01
C PHE A 76 -0.40 18.05 8.85
N PRO A 77 -1.43 18.88 9.09
CA PRO A 77 -1.95 19.24 10.42
C PRO A 77 -2.71 18.07 11.09
N PRO A 78 -3.13 18.18 12.36
CA PRO A 78 -4.04 17.21 12.95
C PRO A 78 -5.29 17.01 12.08
N LYS A 79 -5.72 15.76 11.90
CA LYS A 79 -6.83 15.38 11.01
C LYS A 79 -6.59 15.74 9.53
N ALA A 80 -5.34 15.79 9.08
CA ALA A 80 -4.95 16.07 7.70
C ALA A 80 -5.78 15.35 6.62
N ASN A 81 -6.05 14.05 6.80
CA ASN A 81 -6.86 13.28 5.84
C ASN A 81 -8.30 13.82 5.76
N SER A 82 -8.91 14.15 6.90
CA SER A 82 -10.22 14.79 6.94
C SER A 82 -10.18 16.17 6.31
N TYR A 83 -9.16 16.98 6.64
CA TYR A 83 -8.96 18.31 6.07
C TYR A 83 -8.91 18.26 4.53
N LEU A 84 -8.04 17.41 3.96
CA LEU A 84 -7.92 17.25 2.51
C LEU A 84 -9.23 16.78 1.87
N LYS A 85 -9.87 15.76 2.45
CA LYS A 85 -11.12 15.18 1.94
C LYS A 85 -12.28 16.17 2.02
N ASP A 86 -12.41 16.92 3.11
CA ASP A 86 -13.51 17.87 3.31
C ASP A 86 -13.34 19.11 2.42
N LYS A 87 -12.11 19.57 2.20
CA LYS A 87 -11.79 20.76 1.38
C LYS A 87 -11.73 20.47 -0.13
N TYR A 88 -11.11 19.36 -0.53
CA TYR A 88 -10.81 19.04 -1.94
C TYR A 88 -11.50 17.79 -2.47
N GLY A 89 -12.14 17.00 -1.61
CA GLY A 89 -12.88 15.81 -2.02
C GLY A 89 -14.21 16.14 -2.69
N ILE A 90 -14.72 15.17 -3.45
CA ILE A 90 -16.03 15.24 -4.12
C ILE A 90 -17.05 14.33 -3.45
N PRO A 91 -18.36 14.63 -3.50
CA PRO A 91 -19.39 13.74 -2.97
C PRO A 91 -19.36 12.34 -3.62
N TYR A 92 -19.77 11.32 -2.87
CA TYR A 92 -20.08 10.01 -3.43
C TYR A 92 -21.39 10.08 -4.23
N GLU A 93 -21.45 9.37 -5.37
CA GLU A 93 -22.64 9.32 -6.23
C GLU A 93 -23.85 8.74 -5.48
N ASN A 94 -23.62 7.72 -4.65
CA ASN A 94 -24.64 7.01 -3.88
C ASN A 94 -24.89 7.59 -2.47
N ASN A 95 -24.06 8.55 -2.02
CA ASN A 95 -24.26 9.23 -0.75
C ASN A 95 -23.62 10.63 -0.79
N PRO A 96 -24.35 11.66 -1.25
CA PRO A 96 -23.81 13.01 -1.40
C PRO A 96 -23.34 13.67 -0.09
N CYS A 97 -23.77 13.16 1.07
CA CYS A 97 -23.34 13.65 2.37
C CYS A 97 -21.90 13.23 2.73
N LEU A 98 -21.34 12.24 2.03
CA LEU A 98 -19.96 11.78 2.22
C LEU A 98 -19.09 12.20 1.05
N LYS A 99 -17.87 12.66 1.33
CA LYS A 99 -16.87 13.01 0.32
C LYS A 99 -15.81 11.91 0.16
N LYS A 100 -15.35 11.72 -1.08
CA LYS A 100 -14.20 10.89 -1.46
C LYS A 100 -13.05 11.75 -2.00
N LEU A 101 -11.83 11.31 -1.71
CA LEU A 101 -10.60 11.83 -2.30
C LEU A 101 -9.67 10.66 -2.57
N HIS A 102 -9.87 10.03 -3.73
CA HIS A 102 -9.07 8.87 -4.17
C HIS A 102 -8.20 9.31 -5.35
N THR A 103 -6.91 9.45 -5.11
CA THR A 103 -5.97 9.91 -6.14
C THR A 103 -4.56 9.43 -5.85
N SER A 104 -3.82 9.07 -6.91
CA SER A 104 -2.40 8.73 -6.81
C SER A 104 -1.56 9.97 -7.09
N MET A 105 -0.73 10.37 -6.12
CA MET A 105 0.13 11.54 -6.20
C MET A 105 1.58 11.14 -6.46
N PHE A 106 2.29 11.95 -7.24
CA PHE A 106 3.68 11.69 -7.61
C PHE A 106 4.51 12.96 -7.41
N ALA A 107 5.80 12.80 -7.12
CA ALA A 107 6.72 13.94 -7.10
C ALA A 107 7.00 14.46 -8.51
N SER A 108 7.11 13.58 -9.51
CA SER A 108 7.58 13.92 -10.85
C SER A 108 6.50 14.43 -11.82
N LYS A 109 5.22 14.19 -11.52
CA LYS A 109 4.12 14.52 -12.45
C LYS A 109 2.89 15.01 -11.73
N PHE A 110 2.19 15.94 -12.37
CA PHE A 110 0.84 16.34 -11.99
C PHE A 110 -0.14 15.22 -12.36
N ASN A 111 -1.04 14.88 -11.45
CA ASN A 111 -2.19 14.04 -11.74
C ASN A 111 -3.42 14.91 -12.10
N THR A 112 -4.55 14.26 -12.35
CA THR A 112 -5.83 14.95 -12.49
C THR A 112 -6.81 14.37 -11.49
N PHE A 113 -7.36 15.22 -10.63
CA PHE A 113 -8.47 14.88 -9.76
C PHE A 113 -9.69 15.72 -10.16
N THR A 114 -10.68 15.06 -10.77
CA THR A 114 -11.99 15.65 -11.14
C THR A 114 -11.93 16.83 -12.12
N GLY A 115 -10.78 17.07 -12.77
CA GLY A 115 -10.56 18.21 -13.65
C GLY A 115 -10.42 19.56 -12.92
N LEU A 116 -10.46 19.56 -11.59
CA LEU A 116 -10.36 20.76 -10.76
C LEU A 116 -8.98 20.89 -10.11
N TYR A 117 -8.47 19.78 -9.58
CA TYR A 117 -7.24 19.78 -8.79
C TYR A 117 -6.19 18.83 -9.35
N SER A 118 -4.94 19.12 -9.03
CA SER A 118 -3.82 18.21 -9.16
C SER A 118 -3.07 18.09 -7.84
N PHE A 119 -2.57 16.90 -7.54
CA PHE A 119 -1.84 16.60 -6.31
C PHE A 119 -0.42 16.13 -6.64
N ARG A 120 0.57 16.68 -5.92
CA ARG A 120 1.98 16.28 -6.03
C ARG A 120 2.65 16.18 -4.68
N LEU A 121 3.67 15.33 -4.61
CA LEU A 121 4.59 15.31 -3.46
C LEU A 121 5.69 16.35 -3.67
N LEU A 122 5.88 17.21 -2.68
CA LEU A 122 6.88 18.28 -2.70
C LEU A 122 7.94 17.96 -1.65
N ASN A 123 9.20 17.97 -2.07
CA ASN A 123 10.31 17.73 -1.16
C ASN A 123 10.73 19.04 -0.48
N ASP A 124 10.42 19.19 0.80
CA ASP A 124 10.81 20.33 1.64
C ASP A 124 12.02 19.92 2.49
N SER A 125 13.20 19.91 1.86
CA SER A 125 14.45 19.51 2.52
C SER A 125 14.93 20.51 3.57
N ILE A 126 14.43 21.75 3.56
CA ILE A 126 14.75 22.76 4.56
C ILE A 126 14.12 22.38 5.91
N HIS A 127 12.89 21.86 5.86
CA HIS A 127 12.13 21.46 7.05
C HIS A 127 12.09 19.93 7.25
N ASN A 128 12.89 19.17 6.49
CA ASN A 128 12.91 17.70 6.52
C ASN A 128 11.51 17.07 6.39
N ALA A 129 10.76 17.51 5.39
CA ALA A 129 9.39 17.06 5.17
C ALA A 129 9.07 16.76 3.70
N ILE A 130 8.11 15.87 3.49
CA ILE A 130 7.43 15.65 2.22
C ILE A 130 6.03 16.25 2.34
N ARG A 131 5.75 17.33 1.60
CA ARG A 131 4.44 17.99 1.59
C ARG A 131 3.55 17.44 0.48
N ILE A 132 2.25 17.46 0.71
CA ILE A 132 1.23 17.23 -0.30
C ILE A 132 0.83 18.58 -0.86
N GLY A 133 1.32 18.90 -2.05
CA GLY A 133 0.92 20.09 -2.79
C GLY A 133 -0.38 19.85 -3.57
N VAL A 134 -1.37 20.71 -3.36
CA VAL A 134 -2.62 20.80 -4.10
C VAL A 134 -2.52 21.98 -5.05
N PHE A 135 -2.80 21.74 -6.33
CA PHE A 135 -2.66 22.71 -7.40
C PHE A 135 -3.96 22.84 -8.17
N ASP A 136 -4.18 24.01 -8.77
CA ASP A 136 -5.22 24.15 -9.78
C ASP A 136 -4.89 23.27 -10.99
N TYR A 137 -5.88 22.55 -11.52
CA TYR A 137 -5.64 21.64 -12.63
C TYR A 137 -5.24 22.37 -13.92
N ASN A 138 -5.79 23.55 -14.19
CA ASN A 138 -5.56 24.27 -15.44
C ASN A 138 -4.34 25.18 -15.35
N THR A 139 -4.25 26.02 -14.31
CA THR A 139 -3.18 27.01 -14.18
C THR A 139 -1.89 26.42 -13.61
N LYS A 140 -1.99 25.26 -12.94
CA LYS A 140 -0.90 24.63 -12.17
C LYS A 140 -0.36 25.50 -11.04
N GLU A 141 -1.12 26.50 -10.60
CA GLU A 141 -0.77 27.32 -9.44
C GLU A 141 -0.96 26.51 -8.16
N LEU A 142 -0.05 26.70 -7.20
CA LEU A 142 -0.12 26.05 -5.89
C LEU A 142 -1.24 26.70 -5.06
N ILE A 143 -2.16 25.87 -4.57
CA ILE A 143 -3.31 26.27 -3.76
C ILE A 143 -3.04 25.99 -2.27
N ASP A 144 -2.40 24.86 -1.95
CA ASP A 144 -2.21 24.40 -0.57
C ASP A 144 -1.05 23.40 -0.49
N ASP A 145 -0.16 23.56 0.49
CA ASP A 145 0.93 22.63 0.83
C ASP A 145 1.05 22.42 2.35
N THR A 146 -0.06 22.63 3.07
CA THR A 146 -0.13 22.61 4.53
C THR A 146 -0.06 21.20 5.11
N VAL A 147 -0.29 20.17 4.30
CA VAL A 147 -0.32 18.77 4.74
C VAL A 147 0.99 18.10 4.38
N GLY A 148 1.56 17.29 5.28
CA GLY A 148 2.79 16.58 4.98
C GLY A 148 3.23 15.54 6.00
N TYR A 149 4.35 14.90 5.66
CA TYR A 149 5.04 13.89 6.44
C TYR A 149 6.44 14.39 6.78
N THR A 150 6.90 14.16 8.00
CA THR A 150 8.30 14.38 8.38
C THR A 150 9.17 13.23 7.86
N TYR A 151 10.43 13.50 7.50
CA TYR A 151 11.37 12.46 7.10
C TYR A 151 11.53 11.37 8.17
N ASP A 152 11.71 11.77 9.43
CA ASP A 152 11.89 10.84 10.56
C ASP A 152 10.76 9.82 10.64
N CYS A 153 9.51 10.27 10.46
CA CYS A 153 8.35 9.38 10.47
C CYS A 153 8.38 8.34 9.35
N ILE A 154 8.87 8.72 8.16
CA ILE A 154 8.98 7.79 7.03
C ILE A 154 10.17 6.85 7.26
N GLU A 155 11.31 7.38 7.70
CA GLU A 155 12.51 6.62 7.99
C GLU A 155 12.28 5.56 9.08
N ASP A 156 11.54 5.90 10.14
CA ASP A 156 11.17 4.97 11.20
C ASP A 156 10.37 3.78 10.66
N ILE A 157 9.42 4.01 9.76
CA ILE A 157 8.61 2.94 9.16
C ILE A 157 9.49 2.08 8.25
N LEU A 158 10.34 2.70 7.43
CA LEU A 158 11.27 1.97 6.55
C LEU A 158 12.21 1.06 7.37
N LYS A 159 12.74 1.55 8.48
CA LYS A 159 13.67 0.80 9.35
C LYS A 159 13.01 -0.28 10.19
N LYS A 160 11.76 -0.07 10.61
CA LYS A 160 11.03 -1.03 11.46
C LYS A 160 10.34 -2.12 10.65
N LYS A 161 9.58 -1.70 9.64
CA LYS A 161 8.69 -2.57 8.88
C LYS A 161 9.34 -3.13 7.62
N LEU A 162 9.98 -2.25 6.84
CA LEU A 162 10.45 -2.60 5.48
C LEU A 162 11.95 -2.90 5.41
N LYS A 163 12.56 -3.24 6.55
CA LYS A 163 13.99 -3.59 6.60
C LYS A 163 14.28 -4.87 5.81
N ASN A 164 13.40 -5.86 5.93
CA ASN A 164 13.44 -7.08 5.12
C ASN A 164 12.03 -7.28 4.56
N LEU A 165 11.88 -7.21 3.23
CA LEU A 165 10.60 -7.37 2.56
C LEU A 165 10.64 -8.69 1.80
N PHE A 166 9.72 -9.60 2.09
CA PHE A 166 9.51 -10.83 1.33
C PHE A 166 8.32 -10.63 0.40
N TYR A 167 8.62 -10.38 -0.87
CA TYR A 167 7.64 -10.17 -1.91
C TYR A 167 7.29 -11.50 -2.58
N VAL A 168 6.00 -11.71 -2.85
CA VAL A 168 5.49 -12.94 -3.44
C VAL A 168 4.52 -12.64 -4.57
N SER A 169 4.75 -13.24 -5.72
CA SER A 169 3.82 -13.22 -6.85
C SER A 169 2.95 -14.47 -6.86
N ALA A 170 1.72 -14.35 -7.38
CA ALA A 170 0.84 -15.48 -7.59
C ALA A 170 0.06 -15.39 -8.90
N GLU A 171 -0.02 -16.52 -9.60
CA GLU A 171 -0.99 -16.76 -10.65
C GLU A 171 -2.39 -16.91 -10.03
N ARG A 172 -3.41 -16.44 -10.75
CA ARG A 172 -4.82 -16.54 -10.31
C ARG A 172 -5.67 -17.34 -11.29
N GLU A 173 -6.46 -18.25 -10.72
CA GLU A 173 -7.55 -18.92 -11.43
C GLU A 173 -8.90 -18.67 -10.75
N ILE A 174 -9.99 -18.71 -11.54
CA ILE A 174 -11.37 -18.69 -11.03
C ILE A 174 -12.05 -19.99 -11.45
N LYS A 175 -12.53 -20.78 -10.49
CA LYS A 175 -13.26 -22.04 -10.70
C LYS A 175 -14.57 -21.97 -9.92
N ASP A 176 -15.70 -22.18 -10.59
CA ASP A 176 -17.04 -22.17 -9.98
C ASP A 176 -17.36 -20.92 -9.12
N GLY A 177 -16.76 -19.77 -9.48
CA GLY A 177 -16.93 -18.51 -8.77
C GLY A 177 -16.02 -18.32 -7.56
N ASP A 178 -15.16 -19.30 -7.26
CA ASP A 178 -14.12 -19.22 -6.25
C ASP A 178 -12.76 -18.85 -6.87
N GLU A 179 -12.02 -17.97 -6.20
CA GLU A 179 -10.68 -17.54 -6.59
C GLU A 179 -9.64 -18.51 -6.00
N TYR A 180 -8.63 -18.87 -6.80
CA TYR A 180 -7.51 -19.72 -6.43
C TYR A 180 -6.20 -19.02 -6.78
N PHE A 181 -5.17 -19.26 -5.97
CA PHE A 181 -3.83 -18.69 -6.14
C PHE A 181 -2.78 -19.78 -6.22
N PHE A 182 -1.85 -19.65 -7.15
CA PHE A 182 -0.62 -20.42 -7.17
C PHE A 182 0.55 -19.47 -6.92
N PHE A 183 1.11 -19.52 -5.72
CA PHE A 183 2.26 -18.71 -5.30
C PHE A 183 3.54 -19.31 -5.90
N ASN A 184 4.08 -18.66 -6.91
CA ASN A 184 5.05 -19.26 -7.83
C ASN A 184 6.41 -18.54 -7.84
N GLU A 185 6.48 -17.26 -7.49
CA GLU A 185 7.73 -16.49 -7.45
C GLU A 185 7.87 -15.68 -6.16
N GLU A 186 9.11 -15.54 -5.68
CA GLU A 186 9.49 -14.76 -4.52
C GLU A 186 10.70 -13.83 -4.79
N GLU A 187 10.73 -12.68 -4.12
CA GLU A 187 11.87 -11.74 -4.09
C GLU A 187 12.11 -11.24 -2.65
N TYR A 188 13.37 -11.04 -2.23
CA TYR A 188 13.74 -10.59 -0.88
C TYR A 188 15.06 -9.82 -0.80
#